data_AF-A0A2E6Z0S0-F1
#
_entry.id   AF-A0A2E6Z0S0-F1
#
_cell.length_a   1.000
_cell.length_b   1.000
_cell.length_c   1.000
_cell.angle_alpha   90.00
_cell.angle_beta   90.00
_cell.angle_gamma   90.00
#
_symmetry.space_group_name_H-M   'P 1'
#
loop_
_entity.id
_entity.type
_entity.pdbx_description
1 polymer ?
#
loop_
_entity_poly.entity_id
_entity_poly.type
_entity_poly.pdbx_seq_one_letter_code
_entity_poly.pdbx_strand_id
1 'polypeptide(L)'
;MLKGIVVAFSIILISIPIPIVHFFTIPVSPFVAGFVGGGLSEADDEKVIYFGLIVAGLIAIPAFITGILALLSKVEIISLNVSLFYIVIAIIIVPYTWFGVTLGALGSWKLRKSSE
;
A
#
# COMPACT_ATOMS: atom_id res chain seq x y z
N MET A 1 -2.93 10.03 13.73
CA MET A 1 -2.95 8.78 12.93
C MET A 1 -3.72 8.87 11.61
N LEU A 2 -5.03 9.19 11.59
CA LEU A 2 -5.86 9.20 10.35
C LEU A 2 -5.26 10.03 9.20
N LYS A 3 -4.82 11.27 9.48
CA LYS A 3 -4.17 12.14 8.49
C LYS A 3 -2.99 11.46 7.78
N GLY A 4 -2.11 10.81 8.54
CA GLY A 4 -0.97 10.08 7.98
C GLY A 4 -1.38 8.88 7.13
N ILE A 5 -2.43 8.15 7.55
CA ILE A 5 -2.98 7.01 6.80
C ILE A 5 -3.51 7.47 5.44
N VAL A 6 -4.30 8.56 5.43
CA VAL A 6 -4.86 9.13 4.20
C VAL A 6 -3.75 9.55 3.25
N VAL A 7 -2.73 10.27 3.76
CA VAL A 7 -1.59 10.70 2.95
C VAL A 7 -0.81 9.50 2.38
N ALA A 8 -0.50 8.50 3.21
CA ALA A 8 0.20 7.29 2.75
C ALA A 8 -0.58 6.56 1.66
N PHE A 9 -1.87 6.36 1.86
CA PHE A 9 -2.74 5.71 0.89
C PHE A 9 -2.82 6.51 -0.43
N SER A 10 -2.96 7.84 -0.36
CA SER A 10 -2.96 8.71 -1.54
C SER A 10 -1.66 8.65 -2.33
N ILE A 11 -0.50 8.62 -1.67
CA ILE A 11 0.81 8.48 -2.33
C ILE A 11 0.86 7.19 -3.17
N ILE A 12 0.38 6.09 -2.60
CA ILE A 12 0.35 4.79 -3.30
C ILE A 12 -0.62 4.86 -4.49
N LEU A 13 -1.83 5.40 -4.32
CA LEU A 13 -2.81 5.47 -5.40
C LEU A 13 -2.34 6.34 -6.58
N ILE A 14 -1.76 7.50 -6.31
CA ILE A 14 -1.25 8.43 -7.34
C ILE A 14 -0.04 7.80 -8.09
N SER A 15 0.64 6.84 -7.47
CA SER A 15 1.78 6.14 -8.08
C SER A 15 1.38 5.10 -9.13
N ILE A 16 0.11 4.69 -9.19
CA ILE A 16 -0.39 3.66 -10.11
C ILE A 16 -0.57 4.18 -11.56
N PRO A 17 -1.25 5.32 -11.83
CA PRO A 17 -1.68 5.66 -13.19
C PRO A 17 -0.59 6.19 -14.13
N ILE A 18 0.61 6.53 -13.65
CA ILE A 18 1.62 7.23 -14.47
C ILE A 18 2.58 6.20 -15.12
N PRO A 19 2.44 5.85 -16.42
CA PRO A 19 3.03 4.62 -16.97
C PRO A 19 4.56 4.57 -16.98
N ILE A 20 5.21 5.73 -17.21
CA ILE A 20 6.68 5.83 -17.29
C ILE A 20 7.31 5.66 -15.90
N VAL A 21 6.67 6.21 -14.87
CA VAL A 21 7.21 6.16 -13.50
C VAL A 21 6.70 4.96 -12.71
N HIS A 22 5.58 4.35 -13.13
CA HIS A 22 4.93 3.18 -12.49
C HIS A 22 5.93 2.08 -12.11
N PHE A 23 6.87 1.75 -13.00
CA PHE A 23 7.88 0.71 -12.78
C PHE A 23 8.76 0.97 -11.56
N PHE A 24 9.00 2.25 -11.21
CA PHE A 24 9.76 2.64 -10.04
C PHE A 24 8.85 3.01 -8.87
N THR A 25 7.72 3.67 -9.15
CA THR A 25 6.84 4.19 -8.11
C THR A 25 6.04 3.09 -7.45
N ILE A 26 5.64 2.00 -8.11
CA ILE A 26 4.95 0.89 -7.43
C ILE A 26 5.85 0.22 -6.39
N PRO A 27 7.12 -0.14 -6.70
CA PRO A 27 8.02 -0.67 -5.68
C PRO A 27 8.36 0.34 -4.57
N VAL A 28 8.61 1.60 -4.92
CA VAL A 28 9.15 2.58 -3.96
C VAL A 28 8.06 3.26 -3.14
N SER A 29 6.86 3.43 -3.68
CA SER A 29 5.79 4.22 -3.04
C SER A 29 5.36 3.72 -1.67
N PRO A 30 5.30 2.41 -1.34
CA PRO A 30 4.98 1.97 0.02
C PRO A 30 5.97 2.50 1.06
N PHE A 31 7.27 2.55 0.74
CA PHE A 31 8.30 3.07 1.64
C PHE A 31 8.18 4.59 1.82
N VAL A 32 7.98 5.33 0.73
CA VAL A 32 7.79 6.78 0.78
C VAL A 32 6.49 7.14 1.50
N ALA A 33 5.42 6.42 1.22
CA ALA A 33 4.13 6.55 1.90
C ALA A 33 4.26 6.27 3.39
N GLY A 34 4.97 5.21 3.76
CA GLY A 34 5.31 4.89 5.15
C GLY A 34 6.08 6.00 5.83
N PHE A 35 7.10 6.54 5.17
CA PHE A 35 7.96 7.58 5.73
C PHE A 35 7.21 8.89 5.98
N VAL A 36 6.52 9.38 4.95
CA VAL A 36 5.77 10.65 5.01
C VAL A 36 4.54 10.50 5.89
N GLY A 37 3.73 9.47 5.65
CA GLY A 37 2.50 9.22 6.41
C GLY A 37 2.78 8.85 7.87
N GLY A 38 3.79 8.02 8.12
CA GLY A 38 4.25 7.66 9.45
C GLY A 38 4.70 8.89 10.25
N GLY A 39 5.42 9.81 9.60
CA GLY A 39 5.80 11.11 10.16
C GLY A 39 4.60 11.95 10.57
N LEU A 40 3.66 12.15 9.64
CA LEU A 40 2.43 12.93 9.89
C LEU A 40 1.47 12.26 10.88
N SER A 41 1.59 10.96 11.08
CA SER A 41 0.79 10.22 12.05
C SER A 41 1.36 10.25 13.47
N GLU A 42 2.60 10.72 13.64
CA GLU A 42 3.38 10.57 14.87
C GLU A 42 3.32 9.12 15.37
N ALA A 43 3.59 8.17 14.46
CA ALA A 43 3.59 6.77 14.82
C ALA A 43 4.79 6.46 15.72
N ASP A 44 4.49 6.13 16.97
CA ASP A 44 5.44 5.60 17.96
C ASP A 44 5.78 4.13 17.64
N ASP A 45 6.79 3.57 18.30
CA ASP A 45 7.39 2.25 17.98
C ASP A 45 6.33 1.13 17.82
N GLU A 46 5.36 1.04 18.74
CA GLU A 46 4.27 0.05 18.65
C GLU A 46 3.24 0.40 17.56
N LYS A 47 2.96 1.69 17.35
CA LYS A 47 1.96 2.19 16.40
C LYS A 47 2.43 2.05 14.95
N VAL A 48 3.74 1.95 14.70
CA VAL A 48 4.32 1.78 13.35
C VAL A 48 3.80 0.52 12.66
N ILE A 49 3.66 -0.59 13.39
CA ILE A 49 3.12 -1.84 12.85
C ILE A 49 1.64 -1.69 12.51
N TYR A 50 0.84 -1.12 13.43
CA TYR A 50 -0.59 -0.88 13.20
C TYR A 50 -0.84 0.09 12.05
N PHE A 51 -0.01 1.13 11.92
CA PHE A 51 -0.06 2.06 10.80
C PHE A 51 0.12 1.31 9.46
N GLY A 52 1.16 0.47 9.37
CA GLY A 52 1.39 -0.36 8.19
C GLY A 52 0.22 -1.29 7.89
N LEU A 53 -0.33 -1.97 8.91
CA LEU A 53 -1.46 -2.89 8.74
C LEU A 53 -2.70 -2.18 8.21
N ILE A 54 -3.02 -0.99 8.72
CA ILE A 54 -4.18 -0.23 8.24
C ILE A 54 -4.00 0.18 6.78
N VAL A 55 -2.83 0.71 6.40
CA VAL A 55 -2.56 1.10 5.00
C VAL A 55 -2.59 -0.11 4.07
N ALA A 56 -2.02 -1.25 4.49
CA ALA A 56 -2.10 -2.49 3.74
C ALA A 56 -3.53 -3.01 3.61
N GLY A 57 -4.34 -2.91 4.66
CA GLY A 57 -5.77 -3.23 4.63
C GLY A 57 -6.55 -2.37 3.63
N LEU A 58 -6.23 -1.08 3.53
CA LEU A 58 -6.82 -0.20 2.51
C LEU A 58 -6.44 -0.61 1.09
N ILE A 59 -5.20 -1.07 0.86
CA ILE A 59 -4.76 -1.62 -0.44
C ILE A 59 -5.34 -3.01 -0.70
N ALA A 60 -5.64 -3.78 0.34
CA ALA A 60 -6.29 -5.09 0.21
C ALA A 60 -7.70 -4.98 -0.39
N ILE A 61 -8.43 -3.87 -0.16
CA ILE A 61 -9.76 -3.65 -0.73
C ILE A 61 -9.74 -3.69 -2.28
N PRO A 62 -9.03 -2.80 -2.99
CA PRO A 62 -8.96 -2.86 -4.44
C PRO A 62 -8.29 -4.14 -4.94
N ALA A 63 -7.28 -4.68 -4.23
CA ALA A 63 -6.65 -5.94 -4.61
C ALA A 63 -7.64 -7.12 -4.60
N PHE A 64 -8.46 -7.23 -3.55
CA PHE A 64 -9.46 -8.28 -3.40
C PHE A 64 -10.61 -8.13 -4.41
N ILE A 65 -11.07 -6.89 -4.65
CA ILE A 65 -12.06 -6.61 -5.72
C ILE A 65 -11.52 -7.09 -7.06
N THR A 66 -10.27 -6.78 -7.38
CA THR A 66 -9.64 -7.19 -8.65
C THR A 66 -9.50 -8.72 -8.74
N GLY A 67 -9.18 -9.38 -7.64
CA GLY A 67 -9.13 -10.85 -7.56
C GLY A 67 -10.50 -11.51 -7.77
N ILE A 68 -11.57 -10.97 -7.16
CA ILE A 68 -12.94 -11.44 -7.41
C ILE A 68 -13.31 -11.25 -8.87
N LEU A 69 -13.04 -10.09 -9.46
CA LEU A 69 -13.34 -9.84 -10.88
C LEU A 69 -12.60 -10.82 -11.79
N ALA A 70 -11.35 -11.17 -11.47
CA ALA A 70 -10.60 -12.20 -12.21
C ALA A 70 -11.24 -13.59 -12.11
N LEU A 71 -11.75 -13.97 -10.93
CA LEU A 71 -12.47 -15.23 -10.74
C LEU A 71 -13.79 -15.24 -11.52
N LEU A 72 -14.60 -14.18 -11.41
CA LEU A 72 -15.88 -14.04 -12.10
C LEU A 72 -15.71 -14.03 -13.63
N SER A 73 -14.65 -13.39 -14.12
CA SER A 73 -14.25 -13.41 -15.54
C SER A 73 -13.92 -14.82 -16.01
N LYS A 74 -13.19 -15.60 -15.20
CA LYS A 74 -12.79 -16.96 -15.55
C LYS A 74 -13.96 -17.95 -15.65
N VAL A 75 -15.02 -17.73 -14.88
CA VAL A 75 -16.25 -18.54 -14.93
C VAL A 75 -17.34 -17.93 -15.82
N GLU A 76 -16.98 -16.96 -16.66
CA GLU A 76 -17.86 -16.33 -17.68
C GLU A 76 -19.14 -15.68 -17.10
N ILE A 77 -19.14 -15.32 -15.81
CA ILE A 77 -20.26 -14.58 -15.18
C ILE A 77 -20.28 -13.11 -15.66
N ILE A 78 -19.11 -12.56 -16.00
CA ILE A 78 -18.95 -11.18 -16.49
C ILE A 78 -18.21 -11.16 -17.84
N SER A 79 -18.49 -10.14 -18.65
CA SER A 79 -17.85 -9.95 -19.98
C SER A 79 -16.48 -9.26 -19.92
N LEU A 80 -16.04 -8.80 -18.75
CA LEU A 80 -14.70 -8.23 -18.58
C LEU A 80 -13.65 -9.34 -18.75
N ASN A 81 -12.56 -9.02 -19.43
CA ASN A 81 -11.39 -9.89 -19.54
C ASN A 81 -10.35 -9.51 -18.48
N VAL A 82 -10.46 -10.12 -17.30
CA VAL A 82 -9.54 -9.88 -16.18
C VAL A 82 -8.70 -11.15 -15.98
N SER A 83 -7.39 -11.03 -16.19
CA SER A 83 -6.47 -12.18 -16.08
C SER A 83 -6.39 -12.73 -14.65
N LEU A 84 -6.32 -14.06 -14.50
CA LEU A 84 -6.02 -14.71 -13.21
C LEU A 84 -4.68 -14.28 -12.61
N PHE A 85 -3.77 -13.73 -13.41
CA PHE A 85 -2.52 -13.11 -12.94
C PHE A 85 -2.77 -12.03 -11.87
N TYR A 86 -3.89 -11.31 -11.94
CA TYR A 86 -4.22 -10.29 -10.94
C TYR A 86 -4.48 -10.87 -9.54
N ILE A 87 -4.84 -12.15 -9.42
CA ILE A 87 -4.95 -12.83 -8.13
C ILE A 87 -3.55 -12.96 -7.50
N VAL A 88 -2.56 -13.35 -8.29
CA VAL A 88 -1.16 -13.46 -7.83
C VAL A 88 -0.66 -12.09 -7.39
N ILE A 89 -0.92 -11.04 -8.18
CA ILE A 89 -0.58 -9.67 -7.80
C ILE A 89 -1.28 -9.25 -6.51
N ALA A 90 -2.57 -9.56 -6.35
CA ALA A 90 -3.34 -9.23 -5.15
C ALA A 90 -2.76 -9.89 -3.89
N ILE A 91 -2.33 -11.15 -3.99
CA ILE A 91 -1.71 -11.90 -2.87
C ILE A 91 -0.35 -11.28 -2.49
N ILE A 92 0.43 -10.80 -3.46
CA ILE A 92 1.78 -10.26 -3.22
C ILE A 92 1.73 -8.80 -2.76
N ILE A 93 0.85 -7.98 -3.35
CA ILE A 93 0.88 -6.53 -3.15
C ILE A 93 0.51 -6.11 -1.73
N VAL A 94 -0.38 -6.85 -1.07
CA VAL A 94 -0.84 -6.56 0.30
C VAL A 94 0.29 -6.74 1.33
N PRO A 95 0.95 -7.91 1.45
CA PRO A 95 2.06 -8.08 2.37
C PRO A 95 3.25 -7.19 2.00
N TYR A 96 3.47 -6.94 0.71
CA TYR A 96 4.50 -6.00 0.25
C TYR A 96 4.23 -4.56 0.72
N THR A 97 2.99 -4.10 0.57
CA THR A 97 2.56 -2.78 1.03
C THR A 97 2.76 -2.65 2.54
N TRP A 98 2.32 -3.65 3.30
CA TRP A 98 2.51 -3.68 4.74
C TRP A 98 3.99 -3.52 5.11
N PHE A 99 4.85 -4.37 4.53
CA PHE A 99 6.29 -4.35 4.76
C PHE A 99 6.92 -2.99 4.46
N GLY A 100 6.68 -2.46 3.25
CA GLY A 100 7.28 -1.19 2.82
C GLY A 100 6.80 -0.01 3.66
N VAL A 101 5.50 0.06 3.95
CA VAL A 101 4.92 1.12 4.79
C VAL A 101 5.46 1.06 6.22
N THR A 102 5.54 -0.13 6.81
CA THR A 102 6.11 -0.31 8.16
C THR A 102 7.57 0.13 8.22
N LEU A 103 8.41 -0.26 7.25
CA LEU A 103 9.81 0.17 7.21
C LEU A 103 9.96 1.67 6.99
N GLY A 104 9.16 2.27 6.11
CA GLY A 104 9.14 3.71 5.90
C GLY A 104 8.78 4.45 7.19
N ALA A 105 7.71 4.02 7.86
CA ALA A 105 7.24 4.63 9.11
C ALA A 105 8.28 4.48 10.24
N LEU A 106 8.96 3.32 10.33
CA LEU A 106 10.06 3.10 11.27
C LEU A 106 11.22 4.07 11.01
N GLY A 107 11.59 4.27 9.75
CA GLY A 107 12.63 5.24 9.37
C GLY A 107 12.28 6.67 9.79
N SER A 108 11.02 7.06 9.58
CA SER A 108 10.51 8.36 10.01
C SER A 108 10.54 8.53 11.54
N TRP A 109 10.14 7.51 12.29
CA TRP A 109 10.20 7.50 13.74
C TRP A 109 11.64 7.63 14.27
N LYS A 110 12.59 6.85 13.73
CA LYS A 110 14.00 6.91 14.15
C LYS A 110 14.61 8.29 13.95
N LEU A 111 14.31 8.96 12.83
CA LEU A 111 14.82 10.30 12.56
C LEU A 111 14.30 11.32 13.56
N ARG A 112 12.98 11.31 13.85
CA ARG A 112 12.39 12.22 14.86
C ARG A 112 13.03 12.00 16.23
N LYS A 113 13.17 10.75 16.65
CA LYS A 113 13.78 10.38 17.93
C LYS A 113 15.25 10.81 18.03
N SER A 114 15.99 10.83 16.92
CA SER A 114 17.40 11.28 16.91
C SER A 114 17.58 12.80 16.96
N SER A 115 16.51 13.56 16.68
CA SER A 115 16.50 15.02 16.71
C SER A 115 15.96 15.62 18.02
N GLU A 116 15.51 14.76 18.93
CA GLU A 116 15.10 15.09 20.31
C GLU A 116 16.30 14.96 21.27
#